data_AF-A0ABD3Q6B5-F1
#
_entry.id   AF-A0ABD3Q6B5-F1
#
_cell.length_a   1.000
_cell.length_b   1.000
_cell.length_c   1.000
_cell.angle_alpha   90.00
_cell.angle_beta   90.00
_cell.angle_gamma   90.00
#
_symmetry.space_group_name_H-M   'P 1'
#
loop_
_entity.id
_entity.type
_entity.pdbx_description
1 polymer ?
#
loop_
_entity_poly.entity_id
_entity_poly.type
_entity_poly.pdbx_seq_one_letter_code
_entity_poly.pdbx_strand_id
1 'polypeptide(L)'
;MNRTGIVAKLKNWLKTNNLPSGGNKQQLIARVKGEEHVEQGSFEDFNRYTNSELAEKLKFQNRDTGGNKEDLINRLMGKEPPMPTEGWENSKDREMLFEQLEKTAPTSFRFKTSNEVNLLEPYNRWPRYRFEKYFKSALLSVLKDEAIVSQDNRDFQALSDKNPRADRTRRGEPFWDSHRAKDLLERDLLDAMECDPPKHLTAGQLWMSREEYREFAHKTFSNHVAQQIRYFRQFPGWQKKRNEQAFDDYRDALANERRARQHESEEE
;
A
#
# COMPACT_ATOMS: atom_id res chain seq x y z
N MET A 1 -5.96 53.44 -9.09
CA MET A 1 -5.05 52.27 -8.97
C MET A 1 -5.80 51.07 -8.40
N ASN A 2 -5.91 49.97 -9.14
CA ASN A 2 -6.70 48.79 -8.76
C ASN A 2 -6.16 48.13 -7.48
N ARG A 3 -6.97 48.09 -6.41
CA ARG A 3 -6.62 47.46 -5.12
C ARG A 3 -6.24 45.98 -5.26
N THR A 4 -6.83 45.30 -6.24
CA THR A 4 -6.56 43.90 -6.60
C THR A 4 -5.13 43.67 -7.10
N GLY A 5 -4.54 44.63 -7.83
CA GLY A 5 -3.18 44.51 -8.35
C GLY A 5 -2.09 44.55 -7.28
N ILE A 6 -2.31 45.31 -6.19
CA ILE A 6 -1.32 45.45 -5.10
C ILE A 6 -1.21 44.15 -4.29
N VAL A 7 -2.34 43.50 -3.98
CA VAL A 7 -2.34 42.25 -3.21
C VAL A 7 -1.65 41.13 -3.99
N ALA A 8 -1.90 41.02 -5.31
CA ALA A 8 -1.24 40.02 -6.14
C ALA A 8 0.29 40.21 -6.19
N LYS A 9 0.76 41.47 -6.32
CA LYS A 9 2.19 41.81 -6.29
C LYS A 9 2.83 41.44 -4.94
N LEU A 10 2.18 41.76 -3.83
CA LEU A 10 2.66 41.42 -2.49
C LEU A 10 2.76 39.90 -2.30
N LYS A 11 1.74 39.14 -2.74
CA LYS A 11 1.75 37.67 -2.66
C LYS A 11 2.87 37.05 -3.49
N ASN A 12 3.09 37.54 -4.71
CA ASN A 12 4.17 37.05 -5.57
C ASN A 12 5.54 37.36 -4.95
N TRP A 13 5.75 38.58 -4.45
CA TRP A 13 7.00 38.95 -3.80
C TRP A 13 7.29 38.06 -2.58
N LEU A 14 6.30 37.81 -1.73
CA LEU A 14 6.46 36.92 -0.57
C LEU A 14 6.80 35.49 -1.00
N LYS A 15 6.15 34.96 -2.04
CA LYS A 15 6.50 33.63 -2.61
C LYS A 15 7.93 33.57 -3.12
N THR A 16 8.39 34.59 -3.85
CA THR A 16 9.78 34.67 -4.36
C THR A 16 10.81 34.69 -3.23
N ASN A 17 10.44 35.20 -2.05
CA ASN A 17 11.32 35.30 -0.88
C ASN A 17 11.08 34.18 0.16
N ASN A 18 10.39 33.09 -0.22
CA ASN A 18 10.05 31.98 0.70
C ASN A 18 9.28 32.40 1.97
N LEU A 19 8.45 33.45 1.87
CA LEU A 19 7.61 33.95 2.96
C LEU A 19 6.13 33.60 2.77
N PRO A 20 5.33 33.46 3.86
CA PRO A 20 3.90 33.15 3.77
C PRO A 20 3.11 34.20 2.99
N SER A 21 2.41 33.77 1.92
CA SER A 21 1.64 34.66 1.02
C SER A 21 0.12 34.69 1.30
N GLY A 22 -0.34 34.06 2.38
CA GLY A 22 -1.72 34.10 2.85
C GLY A 22 -2.03 35.33 3.71
N GLY A 23 -3.29 35.76 3.75
CA GLY A 23 -3.74 36.88 4.59
C GLY A 23 -4.30 38.09 3.84
N ASN A 24 -4.80 39.06 4.62
CA ASN A 24 -5.33 40.33 4.13
C ASN A 24 -4.18 41.31 3.74
N LYS A 25 -4.52 42.42 3.08
CA LYS A 25 -3.51 43.39 2.60
C LYS A 25 -2.58 43.91 3.71
N GLN A 26 -3.09 44.17 4.91
CA GLN A 26 -2.29 44.71 6.01
C GLN A 26 -1.30 43.67 6.54
N GLN A 27 -1.71 42.40 6.67
CA GLN A 27 -0.84 41.29 7.06
C GLN A 27 0.31 41.08 6.07
N LEU A 28 0.00 41.13 4.76
CA LEU A 28 1.02 41.03 3.73
C LEU A 28 2.02 42.19 3.79
N ILE A 29 1.55 43.41 4.08
CA ILE A 29 2.42 44.58 4.24
C ILE A 29 3.30 44.44 5.49
N ALA A 30 2.75 44.03 6.62
CA ALA A 30 3.52 43.81 7.86
C ALA A 30 4.64 42.79 7.65
N ARG A 31 4.38 41.70 6.91
CA ARG A 31 5.41 40.72 6.51
C ARG A 31 6.51 41.30 5.66
N VAL A 32 6.14 42.06 4.63
CA VAL A 32 7.12 42.70 3.73
C VAL A 32 8.02 43.68 4.50
N LYS A 33 7.48 44.32 5.55
CA LYS A 33 8.23 45.23 6.41
C LYS A 33 9.04 44.55 7.51
N GLY A 34 8.93 43.23 7.68
CA GLY A 34 9.55 42.52 8.82
C GLY A 34 8.93 42.88 10.18
N GLU A 35 7.74 43.49 10.18
CA GLU A 35 6.98 43.87 11.38
C GLU A 35 6.12 42.69 11.91
N GLU A 36 6.32 41.48 11.39
CA GLU A 36 5.60 40.29 11.84
C GLU A 36 6.14 39.85 13.21
N HIS A 37 5.56 40.41 14.27
CA HIS A 37 5.84 40.01 15.63
C HIS A 37 5.33 38.58 15.86
N VAL A 38 6.23 37.61 15.88
CA VAL A 38 5.94 36.31 16.47
C VAL A 38 5.93 36.54 17.98
N GLU A 39 4.73 36.64 18.58
CA GLU A 39 4.61 36.64 20.04
C GLU A 39 5.29 35.37 20.58
N GLN A 40 6.43 35.56 21.24
CA GLN A 40 7.08 34.50 22.01
C GLN A 40 6.47 34.54 23.41
N GLY A 41 5.69 33.52 23.74
CA GLY A 41 5.02 33.40 25.04
C GLY A 41 5.22 32.01 25.63
N SER A 42 5.16 31.92 26.95
CA SER A 42 5.07 30.64 27.66
C SER A 42 3.69 30.00 27.46
N PHE A 43 3.56 28.73 27.85
CA PHE A 43 2.26 28.06 27.81
C PHE A 43 1.24 28.79 28.70
N GLU A 44 1.68 29.26 29.87
CA GLU A 44 0.88 30.02 30.83
C GLU A 44 0.39 31.35 30.27
N ASP A 45 1.19 32.01 29.42
CA ASP A 45 0.81 33.25 28.75
C ASP A 45 -0.33 33.00 27.76
N PHE A 46 -0.18 31.97 26.93
CA PHE A 46 -1.20 31.64 25.93
C PHE A 46 -2.46 31.02 26.52
N ASN A 47 -2.36 30.35 27.67
CA ASN A 47 -3.51 29.74 28.33
C ASN A 47 -4.53 30.78 28.85
N ARG A 48 -4.17 32.07 28.91
CA ARG A 48 -5.12 33.14 29.27
C ARG A 48 -6.09 33.49 28.15
N TYR A 49 -5.74 33.20 26.90
CA TYR A 49 -6.60 33.45 25.75
C TYR A 49 -7.69 32.38 25.61
N THR A 50 -8.82 32.79 25.04
CA THR A 50 -9.88 31.92 24.57
C THR A 50 -9.47 31.19 23.28
N ASN A 51 -10.17 30.11 22.93
CA ASN A 51 -9.90 29.38 21.68
C ASN A 51 -10.04 30.27 20.44
N SER A 52 -10.97 31.23 20.45
CA SER A 52 -11.18 32.16 19.34
C SER A 52 -9.99 33.09 19.15
N GLU A 53 -9.46 33.65 20.25
CA GLU A 53 -8.29 34.54 20.21
C GLU A 53 -7.03 33.79 19.77
N LEU A 54 -6.83 32.55 20.25
CA LEU A 54 -5.72 31.70 19.81
C LEU A 54 -5.84 31.36 18.31
N ALA A 55 -7.04 31.04 17.84
CA ALA A 55 -7.29 30.78 16.43
C ALA A 55 -7.05 32.03 15.56
N GLU A 56 -7.43 33.23 16.02
CA GLU A 56 -7.14 34.49 15.32
C GLU A 56 -5.65 34.77 15.23
N LYS A 57 -4.89 34.54 16.31
CA LYS A 57 -3.43 34.68 16.33
C LYS A 57 -2.77 33.72 15.33
N LEU A 58 -3.19 32.44 15.31
CA LEU A 58 -2.69 31.47 14.33
C LEU A 58 -3.06 31.83 12.89
N LYS A 59 -4.29 32.29 12.67
CA LYS A 59 -4.75 32.78 11.36
C LYS A 59 -3.92 33.96 10.89
N PHE A 60 -3.54 34.86 11.81
CA PHE A 60 -2.65 35.98 11.51
C PHE A 60 -1.29 35.48 11.02
N GLN A 61 -0.74 34.43 11.65
CA GLN A 61 0.51 33.76 11.24
C GLN A 61 0.36 32.82 10.03
N ASN A 62 -0.82 32.77 9.40
CA ASN A 62 -1.15 31.84 8.31
C ASN A 62 -0.90 30.37 8.68
N ARG A 63 -1.11 30.03 9.96
CA ARG A 63 -1.06 28.67 10.51
C ARG A 63 -2.46 28.09 10.61
N ASP A 64 -2.52 26.76 10.69
CA ASP A 64 -3.77 26.04 10.86
C ASP A 64 -4.44 26.40 12.20
N THR A 65 -5.78 26.50 12.21
CA THR A 65 -6.57 26.93 13.38
C THR A 65 -7.43 25.80 13.95
N GLY A 66 -7.19 24.55 13.54
CA GLY A 66 -7.93 23.39 14.02
C GLY A 66 -7.35 22.82 15.31
N GLY A 67 -8.19 22.12 16.08
CA GLY A 67 -7.80 21.43 17.31
C GLY A 67 -8.41 22.04 18.57
N ASN A 68 -8.04 21.46 19.71
CA ASN A 68 -8.43 21.96 21.02
C ASN A 68 -7.51 23.12 21.46
N LYS A 69 -7.78 23.69 22.63
CA LYS A 69 -6.98 24.81 23.16
C LYS A 69 -5.49 24.51 23.23
N GLU A 70 -5.15 23.31 23.69
CA GLU A 70 -3.77 22.86 23.87
C GLU A 70 -3.04 22.73 22.53
N ASP A 71 -3.70 22.22 21.50
CA ASP A 71 -3.17 22.16 20.12
C ASP A 71 -2.86 23.58 19.60
N LEU A 72 -3.79 24.52 19.80
CA LEU A 72 -3.59 25.91 19.36
C LEU A 72 -2.40 26.57 20.09
N ILE A 73 -2.27 26.34 21.40
CA ILE A 73 -1.14 26.85 22.19
C ILE A 73 0.17 26.22 21.73
N ASN A 74 0.23 24.89 21.59
CA ASN A 74 1.42 24.18 21.12
C ASN A 74 1.87 24.66 19.74
N ARG A 75 0.90 24.95 18.86
CA ARG A 75 1.17 25.50 17.52
C ARG A 75 1.69 26.92 17.57
N LEU A 76 1.21 27.78 18.48
CA LEU A 76 1.77 29.12 18.70
C LEU A 76 3.19 29.05 19.26
N MET A 77 3.44 28.10 20.17
CA MET A 77 4.77 27.84 20.74
C MET A 77 5.75 27.18 19.76
N GLY A 78 5.29 26.76 18.57
CA GLY A 78 6.13 26.05 17.58
C GLY A 78 6.53 24.63 18.00
N LYS A 79 5.78 24.01 18.91
CA LYS A 79 6.02 22.63 19.39
C LYS A 79 5.37 21.55 18.54
N GLU A 80 4.56 21.91 17.55
CA GLU A 80 3.96 20.92 16.65
C GLU A 80 4.97 20.43 15.61
N PRO A 81 4.95 19.12 15.29
CA PRO A 81 5.75 18.59 14.19
C PRO A 81 5.33 19.26 12.87
N PRO A 82 6.27 19.47 11.93
CA PRO A 82 5.92 19.96 10.61
C PRO A 82 4.95 18.98 9.96
N MET A 83 3.85 19.51 9.43
CA MET A 83 2.88 18.70 8.70
C MET A 83 3.53 18.03 7.49
N PRO A 84 3.16 16.77 7.19
CA PRO A 84 3.55 16.14 5.94
C PRO A 84 3.17 16.99 4.73
N THR A 85 4.06 17.04 3.73
CA THR A 85 3.81 17.73 2.47
C THR A 85 2.76 17.03 1.62
N GLU A 86 2.64 15.72 1.77
CA GLU A 86 1.63 14.87 1.16
C GLU A 86 0.33 14.93 1.97
N GLY A 87 -0.81 15.05 1.30
CA GLY A 87 -2.12 14.98 1.96
C GLY A 87 -2.42 13.57 2.48
N TRP A 88 -3.19 13.47 3.57
CA TRP A 88 -3.56 12.20 4.21
C TRP A 88 -4.08 11.14 3.23
N GLU A 89 -4.95 11.53 2.29
CA GLU A 89 -5.63 10.62 1.37
C GLU A 89 -4.69 9.80 0.48
N ASN A 90 -3.53 10.38 0.13
CA ASN A 90 -2.52 9.77 -0.74
C ASN A 90 -1.25 9.38 0.02
N SER A 91 -1.28 9.45 1.35
CA SER A 91 -0.10 9.18 2.18
C SER A 91 0.09 7.67 2.39
N LYS A 92 1.36 7.24 2.43
CA LYS A 92 1.71 5.86 2.81
C LYS A 92 1.21 5.50 4.22
N ASP A 93 1.11 6.48 5.12
CA ASP A 93 0.61 6.24 6.48
C ASP A 93 -0.85 5.80 6.47
N ARG A 94 -1.66 6.37 5.57
CA ARG A 94 -3.04 5.94 5.40
C ARG A 94 -3.09 4.48 4.97
N GLU A 95 -2.33 4.09 3.94
CA GLU A 95 -2.26 2.69 3.49
C GLU A 95 -1.83 1.76 4.62
N MET A 96 -0.77 2.10 5.35
CA MET A 96 -0.31 1.35 6.51
C MET A 96 -1.38 1.25 7.61
N LEU A 97 -2.14 2.33 7.85
CA LEU A 97 -3.22 2.32 8.84
C LEU A 97 -4.31 1.32 8.45
N PHE A 98 -4.72 1.32 7.18
CA PHE A 98 -5.69 0.34 6.67
C PHE A 98 -5.16 -1.09 6.84
N GLU A 99 -3.92 -1.36 6.44
CA GLU A 99 -3.30 -2.68 6.60
C GLU A 99 -3.27 -3.15 8.07
N GLN A 100 -2.94 -2.26 9.02
CA GLN A 100 -2.91 -2.58 10.45
C GLN A 100 -4.31 -2.75 11.04
N LEU A 101 -5.30 -2.03 10.52
CA LEU A 101 -6.70 -2.20 10.88
C LEU A 101 -7.30 -3.47 10.27
N GLU A 102 -6.86 -3.93 9.11
CA GLU A 102 -7.36 -5.17 8.48
C GLU A 102 -6.85 -6.43 9.19
N LYS A 103 -5.69 -6.36 9.85
CA LYS A 103 -5.15 -7.48 10.65
C LYS A 103 -6.12 -7.86 11.77
N THR A 104 -6.48 -9.14 11.82
CA THR A 104 -7.36 -9.76 12.84
C THR A 104 -6.62 -10.19 14.11
N ALA A 105 -5.30 -9.93 14.18
CA ALA A 105 -4.48 -10.27 15.33
C ALA A 105 -4.89 -9.46 16.59
N PRO A 106 -4.66 -9.98 17.82
CA PRO A 106 -4.93 -9.25 19.06
C PRO A 106 -4.12 -7.95 19.21
N THR A 107 -3.06 -7.78 18.42
CA THR A 107 -2.25 -6.55 18.33
C THR A 107 -2.84 -5.52 17.36
N SER A 108 -4.01 -5.79 16.78
CA SER A 108 -4.66 -4.91 15.81
C SER A 108 -4.94 -3.52 16.40
N PHE A 109 -4.83 -2.50 15.55
CA PHE A 109 -5.20 -1.14 15.92
C PHE A 109 -6.70 -0.98 16.19
N ARG A 110 -7.53 -1.97 15.81
CA ARG A 110 -8.98 -1.99 16.11
C ARG A 110 -9.30 -1.83 17.60
N PHE A 111 -8.42 -2.30 18.47
CA PHE A 111 -8.62 -2.26 19.92
C PHE A 111 -7.93 -1.09 20.60
N LYS A 112 -7.29 -0.19 19.82
CA LYS A 112 -6.61 1.00 20.32
C LYS A 112 -7.46 2.23 20.07
N THR A 113 -7.34 3.21 20.95
CA THR A 113 -7.89 4.54 20.74
C THR A 113 -7.10 5.29 19.66
N SER A 114 -7.72 6.27 19.00
CA SER A 114 -7.03 7.12 18.03
C SER A 114 -5.80 7.82 18.63
N ASN A 115 -5.86 8.15 19.93
CA ASN A 115 -4.76 8.80 20.63
C ASN A 115 -3.57 7.86 20.82
N GLU A 116 -3.81 6.61 21.23
CA GLU A 116 -2.74 5.62 21.37
C GLU A 116 -2.05 5.32 20.03
N VAL A 117 -2.84 5.23 18.95
CA VAL A 117 -2.28 5.00 17.61
C VAL A 117 -1.52 6.23 17.12
N ASN A 118 -2.02 7.44 17.39
CA ASN A 118 -1.31 8.68 17.05
C ASN A 118 0.04 8.82 17.77
N LEU A 119 0.29 8.13 18.88
CA LEU A 119 1.61 8.17 19.53
C LEU A 119 2.66 7.30 18.81
N LEU A 120 2.24 6.41 17.91
CA LEU A 120 3.12 5.50 17.20
C LEU A 120 3.65 6.13 15.91
N GLU A 121 4.88 5.80 15.51
CA GLU A 121 5.38 6.09 14.17
C GLU A 121 4.66 5.20 13.14
N PRO A 122 4.30 5.72 11.95
CA PRO A 122 4.54 7.08 11.45
C PRO A 122 3.43 8.10 11.78
N TYR A 123 2.48 7.78 12.65
CA TYR A 123 1.24 8.55 12.85
C TYR A 123 1.39 9.81 13.72
N ASN A 124 2.39 9.84 14.59
CA ASN A 124 2.69 10.95 15.49
C ASN A 124 3.02 12.28 14.79
N ARG A 125 3.35 12.25 13.50
CA ARG A 125 3.55 13.45 12.68
C ARG A 125 2.23 14.14 12.28
N TRP A 126 1.10 13.46 12.42
CA TRP A 126 -0.22 14.05 12.14
C TRP A 126 -0.78 14.71 13.39
N PRO A 127 -1.33 15.94 13.28
CA PRO A 127 -2.01 16.59 14.41
C PRO A 127 -3.15 15.72 14.94
N ARG A 128 -3.18 15.53 16.26
CA ARG A 128 -4.13 14.66 16.97
C ARG A 128 -5.57 14.84 16.52
N TYR A 129 -6.03 16.09 16.48
CA TYR A 129 -7.41 16.45 16.13
C TYR A 129 -7.79 16.05 14.69
N ARG A 130 -6.83 16.01 13.74
CA ARG A 130 -7.08 15.51 12.39
C ARG A 130 -7.01 13.99 12.36
N PHE A 131 -6.00 13.44 13.01
CA PHE A 131 -5.77 12.00 13.04
C PHE A 131 -6.96 11.24 13.62
N GLU A 132 -7.62 11.77 14.64
CA GLU A 132 -8.84 11.17 15.18
C GLU A 132 -9.93 10.97 14.10
N LYS A 133 -10.16 11.99 13.25
CA LYS A 133 -11.11 11.90 12.14
C LYS A 133 -10.66 10.86 11.12
N TYR A 134 -9.38 10.84 10.79
CA TYR A 134 -8.80 9.89 9.85
C TYR A 134 -8.92 8.45 10.34
N PHE A 135 -8.58 8.21 11.61
CA PHE A 135 -8.66 6.92 12.27
C PHE A 135 -10.10 6.40 12.32
N LYS A 136 -11.06 7.22 12.77
CA LYS A 136 -12.49 6.83 12.80
C LYS A 136 -13.02 6.52 11.41
N SER A 137 -12.67 7.33 10.42
CA SER A 137 -13.06 7.11 9.02
C SER A 137 -12.50 5.79 8.47
N ALA A 138 -11.21 5.51 8.73
CA ALA A 138 -10.59 4.26 8.29
C ALA A 138 -11.20 3.04 8.99
N LEU A 139 -11.38 3.11 10.31
CA LEU A 139 -12.02 2.05 11.09
C LEU A 139 -13.43 1.74 10.60
N LEU A 140 -14.26 2.76 10.37
CA LEU A 140 -15.61 2.58 9.83
C LEU A 140 -15.61 1.94 8.45
N SER A 141 -14.66 2.32 7.58
CA SER A 141 -14.52 1.69 6.25
C SER A 141 -14.19 0.21 6.37
N VAL A 142 -13.18 -0.15 7.17
CA VAL A 142 -12.78 -1.54 7.37
C VAL A 142 -13.93 -2.39 7.95
N LEU A 143 -14.67 -1.86 8.93
CA LEU A 143 -15.83 -2.56 9.50
C LEU A 143 -16.97 -2.73 8.48
N LYS A 144 -17.18 -1.73 7.62
CA LYS A 144 -18.17 -1.82 6.54
C LYS A 144 -17.78 -2.88 5.52
N ASP A 145 -16.52 -2.89 5.11
CA ASP A 145 -16.01 -3.86 4.14
C ASP A 145 -16.07 -5.28 4.70
N GLU A 146 -15.74 -5.47 5.99
CA GLU A 146 -15.92 -6.75 6.68
C GLU A 146 -17.38 -7.20 6.74
N ALA A 147 -18.32 -6.29 6.99
CA ALA A 147 -19.74 -6.60 6.97
C ALA A 147 -20.22 -7.04 5.57
N ILE A 148 -19.71 -6.40 4.51
CA ILE A 148 -19.98 -6.78 3.12
C ILE A 148 -19.41 -8.17 2.85
N VAL A 149 -18.13 -8.42 3.13
CA VAL A 149 -17.49 -9.74 2.93
C VAL A 149 -18.21 -10.84 3.71
N SER A 150 -18.63 -10.56 4.95
CA SER A 150 -19.40 -11.51 5.77
C SER A 150 -20.78 -11.81 5.18
N GLN A 151 -21.45 -10.80 4.61
CA GLN A 151 -22.73 -10.98 3.92
C GLN A 151 -22.53 -11.77 2.61
N ASP A 152 -21.55 -11.40 1.79
CA ASP A 152 -21.24 -12.08 0.53
C ASP A 152 -20.89 -13.55 0.76
N ASN A 153 -20.10 -13.86 1.80
CA ASN A 153 -19.78 -15.22 2.17
C ASN A 153 -21.02 -16.02 2.59
N ARG A 154 -21.94 -15.41 3.34
CA ARG A 154 -23.22 -16.05 3.73
C ARG A 154 -24.11 -16.29 2.52
N ASP A 155 -24.21 -15.33 1.61
CA ASP A 155 -25.00 -15.46 0.39
C ASP A 155 -24.42 -16.51 -0.55
N PHE A 156 -23.08 -16.56 -0.67
CA PHE A 156 -22.38 -17.59 -1.41
C PHE A 156 -22.62 -18.99 -0.83
N GLN A 157 -22.50 -19.15 0.50
CA GLN A 157 -22.78 -20.42 1.17
C GLN A 157 -24.23 -20.85 0.96
N ALA A 158 -25.20 -19.96 1.19
CA ALA A 158 -26.61 -20.25 0.98
C ALA A 158 -26.94 -20.61 -0.48
N LEU A 159 -26.28 -19.97 -1.45
CA LEU A 159 -26.41 -20.31 -2.86
C LEU A 159 -25.81 -21.69 -3.16
N SER A 160 -24.65 -22.01 -2.58
CA SER A 160 -23.97 -23.30 -2.73
C SER A 160 -24.80 -24.44 -2.12
N ASP A 161 -25.44 -24.22 -0.98
CA ASP A 161 -26.29 -25.21 -0.32
C ASP A 161 -27.56 -25.50 -1.12
N LYS A 162 -28.15 -24.46 -1.74
CA LYS A 162 -29.32 -24.59 -2.60
C LYS A 162 -29.00 -25.22 -3.96
N ASN A 163 -27.77 -25.07 -4.42
CA ASN A 163 -27.31 -25.58 -5.70
C ASN A 163 -26.08 -26.48 -5.49
N PRO A 164 -26.25 -27.63 -4.81
CA PRO A 164 -25.15 -28.54 -4.60
C PRO A 164 -24.59 -28.94 -5.97
N ARG A 165 -23.28 -28.83 -6.11
CA ARG A 165 -22.60 -29.27 -7.33
C ARG A 165 -22.73 -30.78 -7.43
N ALA A 166 -23.00 -31.30 -8.63
CA ALA A 166 -22.94 -32.74 -8.87
C ALA A 166 -21.52 -33.29 -8.61
N ASP A 167 -21.39 -34.58 -8.34
CA ASP A 167 -20.07 -35.20 -8.13
C ASP A 167 -19.25 -35.26 -9.43
N ARG A 168 -19.93 -35.30 -10.57
CA ARG A 168 -19.31 -35.44 -11.90
C ARG A 168 -19.86 -34.40 -12.87
N THR A 169 -19.02 -34.03 -13.83
CA THR A 169 -19.38 -33.22 -14.98
C THR A 169 -20.34 -33.98 -15.90
N ARG A 170 -20.95 -33.28 -16.86
CA ARG A 170 -21.77 -33.92 -17.93
C ARG A 170 -20.99 -34.94 -18.78
N ARG A 171 -19.65 -34.92 -18.73
CA ARG A 171 -18.77 -35.87 -19.43
C ARG A 171 -18.42 -37.09 -18.58
N GLY A 172 -18.94 -37.18 -17.37
CA GLY A 172 -18.63 -38.24 -16.41
C GLY A 172 -17.28 -38.07 -15.70
N GLU A 173 -16.54 -37.00 -15.96
CA GLU A 173 -15.27 -36.69 -15.26
C GLU A 173 -15.55 -35.99 -13.93
N PRO A 174 -14.76 -36.21 -12.87
CA PRO A 174 -14.85 -35.43 -11.64
C PRO A 174 -14.52 -33.94 -11.90
N PHE A 175 -14.91 -33.06 -10.99
CA PHE A 175 -14.59 -31.64 -11.09
C PHE A 175 -13.15 -31.37 -10.65
N TRP A 176 -12.32 -30.87 -11.57
CA TRP A 176 -10.88 -30.63 -11.34
C TRP A 176 -10.57 -29.83 -10.08
N ASP A 177 -11.32 -28.75 -9.82
CA ASP A 177 -11.07 -27.82 -8.72
C ASP A 177 -11.38 -28.40 -7.33
N SER A 178 -12.20 -29.45 -7.26
CA SER A 178 -12.53 -30.16 -6.01
C SER A 178 -11.82 -31.53 -5.91
N HIS A 179 -11.08 -31.93 -6.94
CA HIS A 179 -10.45 -33.24 -7.00
C HIS A 179 -9.02 -33.22 -6.46
N ARG A 180 -8.61 -34.28 -5.76
CA ARG A 180 -7.26 -34.44 -5.19
C ARG A 180 -6.14 -34.34 -6.23
N ALA A 181 -6.43 -34.69 -7.48
CA ALA A 181 -5.50 -34.57 -8.60
C ALA A 181 -4.94 -33.16 -8.79
N LYS A 182 -5.70 -32.11 -8.43
CA LYS A 182 -5.22 -30.73 -8.53
C LYS A 182 -4.03 -30.48 -7.62
N ASP A 183 -4.18 -30.78 -6.33
CA ASP A 183 -3.12 -30.56 -5.34
C ASP A 183 -1.88 -31.43 -5.62
N LEU A 184 -2.10 -32.66 -6.11
CA LEU A 184 -1.02 -33.55 -6.53
C LEU A 184 -0.25 -32.98 -7.72
N LEU A 185 -0.96 -32.45 -8.73
CA LEU A 185 -0.32 -31.88 -9.92
C LEU A 185 0.49 -30.63 -9.56
N GLU A 186 -0.05 -29.79 -8.67
CA GLU A 186 0.67 -28.61 -8.18
C GLU A 186 1.99 -29.01 -7.51
N ARG A 187 1.99 -30.04 -6.66
CA ARG A 187 3.20 -30.56 -6.02
C ARG A 187 4.16 -31.20 -7.02
N ASP A 188 3.68 -32.08 -7.90
CA ASP A 188 4.52 -32.75 -8.90
C ASP A 188 5.22 -31.75 -9.83
N LEU A 189 4.54 -30.65 -10.19
CA LEU A 189 5.13 -29.59 -10.99
C LEU A 189 6.13 -28.75 -10.18
N LEU A 190 5.84 -28.45 -8.91
CA LEU A 190 6.80 -27.76 -8.03
C LEU A 190 8.06 -28.59 -7.84
N ASP A 191 7.93 -29.87 -7.50
CA ASP A 191 9.05 -30.81 -7.32
C ASP A 191 9.87 -30.94 -8.62
N ALA A 192 9.20 -31.04 -9.77
CA ALA A 192 9.88 -31.09 -11.07
C ALA A 192 10.65 -29.81 -11.42
N MET A 193 10.20 -28.66 -10.90
CA MET A 193 10.85 -27.36 -11.07
C MET A 193 11.96 -27.10 -10.04
N GLU A 194 11.94 -27.78 -8.90
CA GLU A 194 12.96 -27.68 -7.84
C GLU A 194 14.13 -28.66 -8.04
N CYS A 195 13.95 -29.74 -8.81
CA CYS A 195 15.05 -30.61 -9.22
C CYS A 195 16.12 -29.88 -10.05
N ASP A 196 17.39 -30.23 -9.83
CA ASP A 196 18.52 -29.80 -10.66
C ASP A 196 19.14 -31.02 -11.38
N PRO A 197 19.04 -31.11 -12.73
CA PRO A 197 18.37 -30.18 -13.64
C PRO A 197 16.83 -30.30 -13.60
N PRO A 198 16.09 -29.24 -13.98
CA PRO A 198 14.63 -29.27 -14.01
C PRO A 198 14.11 -30.39 -14.91
N LYS A 199 13.26 -31.25 -14.35
CA LYS A 199 12.72 -32.39 -15.11
C LYS A 199 11.50 -31.94 -15.91
N HIS A 200 11.63 -31.86 -17.22
CA HIS A 200 10.49 -31.60 -18.10
C HIS A 200 9.61 -32.84 -18.25
N LEU A 201 8.67 -33.02 -17.33
CA LEU A 201 7.63 -34.06 -17.44
C LEU A 201 6.56 -33.62 -18.43
N THR A 202 6.34 -34.44 -19.46
CA THR A 202 5.23 -34.23 -20.39
C THR A 202 3.89 -34.55 -19.71
N ALA A 203 2.80 -33.92 -20.17
CA ALA A 203 1.47 -34.18 -19.62
C ALA A 203 1.08 -35.66 -19.68
N GLY A 204 1.51 -36.39 -20.72
CA GLY A 204 1.26 -37.83 -20.82
C GLY A 204 2.04 -38.67 -19.81
N GLN A 205 3.30 -38.31 -19.53
CA GLN A 205 4.08 -38.97 -18.48
C GLN A 205 3.49 -38.73 -17.10
N LEU A 206 3.05 -37.49 -16.81
CA LEU A 206 2.33 -37.18 -15.58
C LEU A 206 1.04 -37.97 -15.52
N TRP A 207 0.21 -37.95 -16.58
CA TRP A 207 -1.06 -38.66 -16.60
C TRP A 207 -0.94 -40.15 -16.31
N MET A 208 0.13 -40.79 -16.80
CA MET A 208 0.38 -42.22 -16.56
C MET A 208 0.96 -42.53 -15.18
N SER A 209 1.51 -41.54 -14.46
CA SER A 209 2.25 -41.77 -13.21
C SER A 209 1.36 -42.03 -12.01
N ARG A 210 0.15 -41.46 -11.98
CA ARG A 210 -0.79 -41.55 -10.85
C ARG A 210 -2.18 -41.96 -11.31
N GLU A 211 -2.90 -42.68 -10.46
CA GLU A 211 -4.27 -43.11 -10.77
C GLU A 211 -5.27 -41.96 -10.75
N GLU A 212 -5.08 -40.99 -9.85
CA GLU A 212 -5.96 -39.82 -9.69
C GLU A 212 -5.98 -38.94 -10.96
N TYR A 213 -4.89 -38.95 -11.73
CA TYR A 213 -4.81 -38.23 -13.01
C TYR A 213 -5.58 -38.97 -14.11
N ARG A 214 -5.61 -40.30 -14.06
CA ARG A 214 -6.30 -41.15 -15.04
C ARG A 214 -7.82 -41.10 -14.93
N GLU A 215 -8.35 -40.54 -13.85
CA GLU A 215 -9.79 -40.25 -13.71
C GLU A 215 -10.28 -39.19 -14.71
N PHE A 216 -9.36 -38.40 -15.27
CA PHE A 216 -9.64 -37.43 -16.33
C PHE A 216 -9.19 -37.98 -17.67
N ALA A 217 -9.91 -37.65 -18.74
CA ALA A 217 -9.42 -37.94 -20.08
C ALA A 217 -8.08 -37.23 -20.30
N HIS A 218 -7.14 -37.92 -20.96
CA HIS A 218 -5.79 -37.40 -21.19
C HIS A 218 -5.76 -35.98 -21.76
N LYS A 219 -6.68 -35.66 -22.68
CA LYS A 219 -6.82 -34.31 -23.25
C LYS A 219 -7.25 -33.26 -22.20
N THR A 220 -8.21 -33.60 -21.35
CA THR A 220 -8.68 -32.73 -20.27
C THR A 220 -7.54 -32.47 -19.27
N PHE A 221 -6.87 -33.53 -18.82
CA PHE A 221 -5.73 -33.43 -17.93
C PHE A 221 -4.59 -32.60 -18.52
N SER A 222 -4.23 -32.83 -19.80
CA SER A 222 -3.19 -32.06 -20.49
C SER A 222 -3.47 -30.55 -20.49
N ASN A 223 -4.73 -30.15 -20.61
CA ASN A 223 -5.11 -28.74 -20.52
C ASN A 223 -4.89 -28.18 -19.11
N HIS A 224 -5.19 -28.96 -18.06
CA HIS A 224 -4.94 -28.56 -16.67
C HIS A 224 -3.45 -28.41 -16.38
N VAL A 225 -2.60 -29.32 -16.89
CA VAL A 225 -1.13 -29.19 -16.84
C VAL A 225 -0.67 -27.88 -17.48
N ALA A 226 -1.16 -27.58 -18.70
CA ALA A 226 -0.80 -26.35 -19.39
C ALA A 226 -1.27 -25.08 -18.63
N GLN A 227 -2.48 -25.10 -18.06
CA GLN A 227 -3.01 -24.04 -17.22
C GLN A 227 -2.14 -23.81 -15.98
N GLN A 228 -1.74 -24.89 -15.30
CA GLN A 228 -0.92 -24.81 -14.10
C GLN A 228 0.49 -24.31 -14.38
N ILE A 229 1.13 -24.79 -15.46
CA ILE A 229 2.42 -24.27 -15.92
C ILE A 229 2.31 -22.78 -16.26
N ARG A 230 1.23 -22.37 -16.93
CA ARG A 230 0.98 -20.95 -17.22
C ARG A 230 0.84 -20.14 -15.93
N TYR A 231 0.09 -20.65 -14.95
CA TYR A 231 -0.07 -20.02 -13.64
C TYR A 231 1.28 -19.79 -12.97
N PHE A 232 2.14 -20.82 -12.89
CA PHE A 232 3.48 -20.68 -12.33
C PHE A 232 4.35 -19.67 -13.09
N ARG A 233 4.28 -19.66 -14.43
CA ARG A 233 5.00 -18.67 -15.26
C ARG A 233 4.54 -17.24 -15.04
N GLN A 234 3.27 -17.04 -14.69
CA GLN A 234 2.68 -15.72 -14.45
C GLN A 234 2.86 -15.25 -13.01
N PHE A 235 3.26 -16.13 -12.09
CA PHE A 235 3.44 -15.77 -10.69
C PHE A 235 4.59 -14.75 -10.55
N PRO A 236 4.39 -13.62 -9.83
CA PRO A 236 5.35 -12.49 -9.81
C PRO A 236 6.78 -12.87 -9.39
N GLY A 237 6.94 -13.85 -8.49
CA GLY A 237 8.25 -14.35 -8.07
C GLY A 237 8.99 -15.16 -9.13
N TRP A 238 8.26 -15.88 -9.99
CA TRP A 238 8.86 -16.76 -11.00
C TRP A 238 9.46 -15.98 -12.16
N GLN A 239 8.83 -14.87 -12.56
CA GLN A 239 9.38 -13.99 -13.60
C GLN A 239 10.73 -13.39 -13.18
N LYS A 240 10.84 -12.97 -11.92
CA LYS A 240 12.10 -12.47 -11.36
C LYS A 240 13.19 -13.54 -11.37
N LYS A 241 12.90 -14.74 -10.83
CA LYS A 241 13.85 -15.87 -10.80
C LYS A 241 14.31 -16.30 -12.20
N ARG A 242 13.39 -16.33 -13.17
CA ARG A 242 13.72 -16.63 -14.57
C ARG A 242 14.61 -15.57 -15.20
N ASN A 243 14.34 -14.29 -14.95
CA ASN A 243 15.14 -13.20 -15.49
C ASN A 243 16.55 -13.17 -14.88
N GLU A 244 16.69 -13.53 -13.61
CA GLU A 244 17.99 -13.75 -12.95
C GLU A 244 18.75 -14.91 -13.62
N GLN A 245 18.11 -16.08 -13.76
CA GLN A 245 18.73 -17.22 -14.44
C GLN A 245 19.16 -16.90 -15.89
N ALA A 246 18.30 -16.25 -16.67
CA ALA A 246 18.64 -15.86 -18.05
C ALA A 246 19.81 -14.87 -18.12
N PHE A 247 19.97 -14.02 -17.10
CA PHE A 247 21.11 -13.12 -16.99
C PHE A 247 22.40 -13.87 -16.66
N ASP A 248 22.33 -14.86 -15.77
CA ASP A 248 23.47 -15.73 -15.43
C ASP A 248 23.90 -16.59 -16.63
N ASP A 249 22.95 -17.23 -17.34
CA ASP A 249 23.21 -18.00 -18.56
C ASP A 249 23.90 -17.12 -19.63
N TYR A 250 23.47 -15.86 -19.77
CA TYR A 250 24.09 -14.90 -20.68
C TYR A 250 25.52 -14.55 -20.27
N ARG A 251 25.78 -14.38 -18.97
CA ARG A 251 27.13 -14.13 -18.44
C ARG A 251 28.06 -15.31 -18.70
N ASP A 252 27.56 -16.53 -18.50
CA ASP A 252 28.33 -17.76 -18.73
C ASP A 252 28.63 -17.96 -20.21
N ALA A 253 27.65 -17.68 -21.09
CA ALA A 253 27.86 -17.70 -22.54
C ALA A 253 28.96 -16.71 -22.97
N LEU A 254 28.94 -15.47 -22.45
CA LEU A 254 29.99 -14.49 -22.70
C LEU A 254 31.36 -14.91 -22.17
N ALA A 255 31.41 -15.53 -21.00
CA ALA A 255 32.65 -16.02 -20.42
C ALA A 255 33.24 -17.16 -21.27
N ASN A 256 32.40 -18.06 -21.77
CA ASN A 256 32.82 -19.14 -22.67
C ASN A 256 33.29 -18.61 -24.02
N GLU A 257 32.62 -17.63 -24.63
CA GLU A 257 33.10 -16.98 -25.85
C GLU A 257 34.47 -16.31 -25.65
N ARG A 258 34.69 -15.64 -24.52
CA ARG A 258 35.99 -15.01 -24.21
C ARG A 258 37.10 -16.05 -24.08
N ARG A 259 36.82 -17.17 -23.40
CA ARG A 259 37.77 -18.30 -23.29
C ARG A 259 38.09 -18.91 -24.65
N ALA A 260 37.09 -19.09 -25.51
CA ALA A 260 37.29 -19.62 -26.86
C ALA A 260 38.21 -18.72 -27.71
N ARG A 261 37.97 -17.39 -27.70
CA ARG A 261 38.82 -16.44 -28.43
C ARG A 261 40.26 -16.39 -27.91
N GLN A 262 40.47 -16.56 -26.61
CA GLN A 262 41.81 -16.62 -26.03
C GLN A 262 42.55 -17.88 -26.49
N HIS A 263 41.87 -19.02 -26.55
CA HIS A 263 42.46 -20.28 -27.03
C HIS A 263 42.81 -20.21 -28.53
N GLU A 264 41.98 -19.55 -29.35
CA GLU A 264 42.29 -19.31 -30.77
C GLU A 264 43.52 -18.41 -30.95
N SER A 265 43.71 -17.41 -30.09
CA SER A 265 44.89 -16.51 -30.15
C SER A 265 46.19 -17.11 -29.63
N GLU A 266 46.13 -18.23 -28.90
CA GLU A 266 47.31 -18.95 -28.38
C GLU A 266 47.77 -20.07 -29.33
N GLU A 267 46.96 -20.45 -30.33
CA GLU A 267 47.28 -21.46 -31.34
C GLU A 267 47.85 -20.89 -32.67
N GLU A 268 47.80 -19.56 -32.85
CA GLU A 268 48.46 -18.82 -33.97
C GLU A 268 49.90 -18.39 -33.63
#